data_AF-A0A355SZW4-F1
#
_entry.id   AF-A0A355SZW4-F1
#
_cell.length_a   1.000
_cell.length_b   1.000
_cell.length_c   1.000
_cell.angle_alpha   90.00
_cell.angle_beta   90.00
_cell.angle_gamma   90.00
#
_symmetry.space_group_name_H-M   'P 1'
#
loop_
_entity.id
_entity.type
_entity.pdbx_description
1 polymer ?
#
loop_
_entity_poly.entity_id
_entity_poly.type
_entity_poly.pdbx_seq_one_letter_code
_entity_poly.pdbx_strand_id
1 'polypeptide(L)'
;MAKVVISGTGVFTPPNSISNEELVASFNAYVEKFNTENKQAIESGEVEALNPSSAEFIYKASGIENRYVMNKDGILDVDTMCPRLPERSNNEPSILAEMSVIAA
;
A
#
# COMPACT_ATOMS: atom_id res chain seq x y z
N MET A 1 23.33 -40.38 2.19
CA MET A 1 22.22 -39.41 2.07
C MET A 1 22.71 -38.24 1.22
N ALA A 2 21.92 -37.77 0.26
CA ALA A 2 22.25 -36.55 -0.48
C ALA A 2 22.04 -35.33 0.43
N LYS A 3 22.99 -34.39 0.43
CA LYS A 3 22.90 -33.15 1.23
C LYS A 3 22.03 -32.15 0.47
N VAL A 4 20.84 -31.85 0.99
CA VAL A 4 19.94 -30.83 0.43
C VAL A 4 20.41 -29.46 0.92
N VAL A 5 20.53 -28.50 0.00
CA VAL A 5 20.95 -27.12 0.29
C VAL A 5 20.09 -26.14 -0.50
N ILE A 6 19.89 -24.93 0.04
CA ILE A 6 19.41 -23.78 -0.75
C ILE A 6 20.63 -23.21 -1.47
N SER A 7 20.73 -23.43 -2.78
CA SER A 7 21.89 -23.04 -3.58
C SER A 7 21.76 -21.67 -4.24
N GLY A 8 20.60 -21.03 -4.14
CA GLY A 8 20.35 -19.72 -4.73
C GLY A 8 19.02 -19.14 -4.29
N THR A 9 18.91 -17.82 -4.39
CA THR A 9 17.71 -17.02 -4.11
C THR A 9 17.70 -15.86 -5.08
N GLY A 10 16.52 -15.50 -5.58
CA GLY A 10 16.28 -14.23 -6.25
C GLY A 10 15.11 -13.49 -5.62
N VAL A 11 15.08 -12.17 -5.81
CA VAL A 11 14.09 -11.27 -5.24
C VAL A 11 13.71 -10.25 -6.31
N PHE A 12 12.42 -10.09 -6.53
CA PHE A 12 11.88 -8.98 -7.29
C PHE A 12 11.43 -7.86 -6.34
N THR A 13 11.78 -6.62 -6.68
CA THR A 13 11.34 -5.42 -5.96
C THR A 13 10.47 -4.57 -6.90
N PRO A 14 9.22 -4.24 -6.51
CA PRO A 14 8.38 -3.33 -7.29
C PRO A 14 9.07 -1.99 -7.59
N PRO A 15 8.73 -1.32 -8.70
CA PRO A 15 9.48 -0.16 -9.18
C PRO A 15 9.27 1.10 -8.33
N ASN A 16 8.18 1.19 -7.57
CA ASN A 16 7.88 2.39 -6.78
C ASN A 16 8.08 2.12 -5.29
N SER A 17 8.44 3.15 -4.54
CA SER A 17 8.47 3.13 -3.07
C SER A 17 7.56 4.23 -2.51
N ILE A 18 6.87 3.92 -1.41
CA ILE A 18 6.06 4.85 -0.62
C ILE A 18 6.71 5.00 0.76
N SER A 19 7.09 6.23 1.12
CA SER A 19 7.56 6.54 2.46
C SER A 19 6.40 6.60 3.47
N ASN A 20 6.70 6.54 4.76
CA ASN A 20 5.68 6.76 5.78
C ASN A 20 5.04 8.15 5.69
N GLU A 21 5.80 9.18 5.37
CA GLU A 21 5.31 10.55 5.22
C GLU A 21 4.28 10.65 4.09
N GLU A 22 4.59 10.07 2.93
CA GLU A 22 3.67 10.06 1.78
C GLU A 22 2.36 9.31 2.10
N LEU A 23 2.49 8.13 2.71
CA LEU A 23 1.35 7.31 3.08
C LEU A 23 0.45 8.00 4.10
N VAL A 24 1.05 8.60 5.13
CA VAL A 24 0.33 9.31 6.18
C VAL A 24 -0.29 10.59 5.67
N ALA A 25 0.37 11.33 4.77
CA ALA A 25 -0.20 12.51 4.15
C ALA A 25 -1.49 12.18 3.38
N SER A 26 -1.47 11.13 2.57
CA SER A 26 -2.65 10.65 1.85
C SER A 26 -3.76 10.18 2.82
N PHE A 27 -3.41 9.35 3.81
CA PHE A 27 -4.37 8.87 4.80
C PHE A 27 -5.01 10.01 5.62
N ASN A 28 -4.22 11.00 6.06
CA ASN A 28 -4.74 12.10 6.85
C ASN A 28 -5.65 13.02 6.02
N ALA A 29 -5.34 13.24 4.74
CA ALA A 29 -6.23 13.95 3.83
C ALA A 29 -7.56 13.21 3.65
N TYR A 30 -7.54 11.87 3.57
CA TYR A 30 -8.76 11.06 3.57
C TYR A 30 -9.55 11.21 4.88
N VAL A 31 -8.89 11.15 6.04
CA VAL A 31 -9.52 11.34 7.36
C VAL A 31 -10.21 12.70 7.45
N GLU A 32 -9.53 13.77 7.02
CA GLU A 32 -10.11 15.12 7.01
C GLU A 32 -11.34 15.21 6.10
N LYS A 33 -11.26 14.66 4.88
CA LYS A 33 -12.38 14.61 3.94
C LYS A 33 -13.57 13.84 4.53
N PHE A 34 -13.33 12.62 5.00
CA PHE A 34 -14.37 11.75 5.58
C PHE A 34 -15.06 12.42 6.77
N ASN A 35 -14.29 12.97 7.72
CA ASN A 35 -14.86 13.58 8.92
C ASN A 35 -15.64 14.85 8.58
N THR A 36 -15.22 15.60 7.55
CA THR A 36 -15.95 16.79 7.08
C THR A 36 -17.28 16.41 6.43
N GLU A 37 -17.27 15.41 5.55
CA GLU A 37 -18.47 14.93 4.85
C GLU A 37 -19.48 14.27 5.81
N ASN A 38 -19.00 13.60 6.85
CA ASN A 38 -19.84 12.87 7.82
C ASN A 38 -20.12 13.66 9.10
N LYS A 39 -19.83 14.98 9.14
CA LYS A 39 -19.88 15.79 10.37
C LYS A 39 -21.18 15.62 11.18
N GLN A 40 -22.35 15.67 10.52
CA GLN A 40 -23.64 15.54 11.21
C GLN A 40 -23.87 14.13 11.77
N ALA A 41 -23.49 13.10 11.01
CA ALA A 41 -23.60 11.70 11.45
C ALA A 41 -22.64 11.39 12.60
N ILE A 42 -21.49 12.07 12.64
CA ILE A 42 -20.55 12.00 13.77
C ILE A 42 -21.14 12.69 15.01
N GLU A 43 -21.71 13.89 14.86
CA GLU A 43 -22.35 14.62 15.96
C GLU A 43 -23.58 13.89 16.53
N SER A 44 -24.32 13.13 15.71
CA SER A 44 -25.44 12.30 16.15
C SER A 44 -25.02 10.94 16.74
N GLY A 45 -23.73 10.57 16.61
CA GLY A 45 -23.20 9.27 17.06
C GLY A 45 -23.54 8.08 16.15
N GLU A 46 -24.02 8.33 14.93
CA GLU A 46 -24.28 7.29 13.92
C GLU A 46 -22.99 6.78 13.27
N VAL A 47 -21.99 7.67 13.12
CA VAL A 47 -20.69 7.37 12.52
C VAL A 47 -19.57 7.75 13.50
N GLU A 48 -18.57 6.89 13.65
CA GLU A 48 -17.38 7.24 14.41
C GLU A 48 -16.42 8.11 13.60
N ALA A 49 -15.89 9.16 14.22
CA ALA A 49 -14.86 9.99 13.60
C ALA A 49 -13.57 9.19 13.39
N LEU A 50 -12.96 9.33 12.21
CA LEU A 50 -11.67 8.73 11.93
C LEU A 50 -10.55 9.53 12.62
N ASN A 51 -9.51 8.82 13.06
CA ASN A 51 -8.33 9.42 13.68
C ASN A 51 -7.18 9.53 12.67
N PRO A 52 -6.41 10.64 12.69
CA PRO A 52 -5.22 10.77 11.87
C PRO A 52 -4.11 9.83 12.36
N SER A 53 -3.10 9.64 11.52
CA SER A 53 -1.88 8.90 11.83
C SER A 53 -0.63 9.78 11.71
N SER A 54 0.53 9.23 12.04
CA SER A 54 1.82 9.89 11.89
C SER A 54 2.90 8.93 11.41
N ALA A 55 3.89 9.45 10.67
CA ALA A 55 5.02 8.64 10.20
C ALA A 55 5.82 8.06 11.39
N GLU A 56 5.97 8.85 12.46
CA GLU A 56 6.64 8.42 13.68
C GLU A 56 5.88 7.32 14.43
N PHE A 57 4.54 7.34 14.42
CA PHE A 57 3.75 6.24 14.95
C PHE A 57 4.03 4.94 14.19
N ILE A 58 4.03 4.98 12.85
CA ILE A 58 4.31 3.80 12.02
C ILE A 58 5.70 3.24 12.34
N TYR A 59 6.71 4.11 12.40
CA TYR A 59 8.08 3.69 12.71
C TYR A 59 8.19 3.10 14.13
N LYS A 60 7.64 3.76 15.15
CA LYS A 60 7.70 3.26 16.54
C LYS A 60 6.96 1.94 16.73
N ALA A 61 5.84 1.76 16.02
CA ALA A 61 5.02 0.56 16.14
C ALA A 61 5.58 -0.65 15.36
N SER A 62 6.35 -0.42 14.27
CA SER A 62 6.71 -1.49 13.33
C SER A 62 8.17 -1.53 12.88
N GLY A 63 8.93 -0.45 13.05
CA GLY A 63 10.26 -0.27 12.45
C GLY A 63 10.25 -0.05 10.94
N ILE A 64 9.08 0.02 10.30
CA ILE A 64 8.97 0.23 8.85
C ILE A 64 9.19 1.71 8.54
N GLU A 65 10.04 1.99 7.54
CA GLU A 65 10.29 3.34 7.02
C GLU A 65 9.63 3.58 5.65
N ASN A 66 9.60 2.55 4.81
CA ASN A 66 9.02 2.61 3.47
C ASN A 66 8.53 1.22 3.01
N ARG A 67 7.75 1.19 1.92
CA ARG A 67 7.36 -0.05 1.24
C ARG A 67 7.39 0.09 -0.28
N TYR A 68 7.77 -0.99 -0.96
CA TYR A 68 7.72 -1.06 -2.41
C TYR A 68 6.35 -1.49 -2.92
N VAL A 69 5.86 -0.84 -3.97
CA VAL A 69 4.53 -1.05 -4.55
C VAL A 69 4.57 -1.00 -6.08
N MET A 70 3.64 -1.70 -6.74
CA MET A 70 3.56 -1.66 -8.21
C MET A 70 2.95 -0.38 -8.75
N ASN A 71 1.95 0.17 -8.05
CA ASN A 71 1.27 1.39 -8.44
C ASN A 71 1.21 2.32 -7.23
N LYS A 72 2.00 3.39 -7.27
CA LYS A 72 2.06 4.39 -6.19
C LYS A 72 0.90 5.38 -6.28
N ASP A 73 0.60 5.86 -7.48
CA ASP A 73 -0.36 6.94 -7.69
C ASP A 73 -1.77 6.58 -7.22
N GLY A 74 -2.26 5.37 -7.52
CA GLY A 74 -3.59 4.94 -7.07
C GLY A 74 -3.68 4.70 -5.56
N ILE A 75 -2.57 4.29 -4.93
CA ILE A 75 -2.51 4.12 -3.46
C ILE A 75 -2.55 5.47 -2.75
N LEU A 76 -1.85 6.48 -3.29
CA LEU A 76 -1.78 7.82 -2.66
C LEU A 76 -2.92 8.76 -3.06
N ASP A 77 -3.70 8.41 -4.07
CA ASP A 77 -4.92 9.12 -4.45
C ASP A 77 -6.00 8.96 -3.36
N VAL A 78 -6.36 10.06 -2.71
CA VAL A 78 -7.32 10.14 -1.59
C VAL A 78 -8.71 9.63 -1.98
N ASP A 79 -9.08 9.71 -3.26
CA ASP A 79 -10.38 9.26 -3.75
C ASP A 79 -10.39 7.77 -4.12
N THR A 80 -9.22 7.16 -4.31
CA THR A 80 -9.07 5.76 -4.74
C THR A 80 -8.54 4.87 -3.62
N MET A 81 -7.46 5.28 -2.94
CA MET A 81 -6.76 4.58 -1.85
C MET A 81 -6.45 3.09 -2.14
N CYS A 82 -6.22 2.74 -3.41
CA CYS A 82 -5.92 1.37 -3.86
C CYS A 82 -5.17 1.33 -5.21
N PRO A 83 -4.36 0.28 -5.49
CA PRO A 83 -3.61 0.19 -6.74
C PRO A 83 -4.50 0.20 -7.99
N ARG A 84 -4.16 1.02 -8.99
CA ARG A 84 -4.75 1.00 -10.33
C ARG A 84 -3.82 0.24 -11.28
N LEU A 85 -4.16 -1.01 -11.56
CA LEU A 85 -3.40 -1.87 -12.47
C LEU A 85 -4.27 -2.20 -13.70
N PRO A 86 -3.71 -2.19 -14.92
CA PRO A 86 -4.46 -2.51 -16.11
C PRO A 86 -4.82 -4.00 -16.16
N GLU A 87 -6.00 -4.30 -16.70
CA GLU A 87 -6.36 -5.67 -17.08
C GLU A 87 -5.42 -6.17 -18.19
N ARG A 88 -5.13 -7.48 -18.18
CA ARG A 88 -4.28 -8.15 -19.17
C ARG A 88 -5.07 -9.22 -19.90
N SER A 89 -4.76 -9.44 -21.17
CA SER A 89 -5.36 -10.53 -21.95
C SER A 89 -4.79 -11.89 -21.55
N ASN A 90 -5.49 -12.98 -21.90
CA ASN A 90 -5.02 -14.34 -21.66
C ASN A 90 -3.74 -14.71 -22.43
N ASN A 91 -3.33 -13.90 -23.41
CA ASN A 91 -2.11 -14.12 -24.19
C ASN A 91 -0.88 -13.43 -23.58
N GLU A 92 -1.07 -12.68 -22.49
CA GLU A 92 -0.01 -11.98 -21.77
C GLU A 92 0.19 -12.64 -20.39
N PRO A 93 1.41 -12.66 -19.85
CA PRO A 93 1.63 -13.13 -18.49
C PRO A 93 0.86 -12.23 -17.50
N SER A 94 0.27 -12.83 -16.46
CA SER A 94 -0.27 -12.05 -15.35
C SER A 94 0.85 -11.25 -14.66
N ILE A 95 0.49 -10.17 -13.98
CA ILE A 95 1.48 -9.34 -13.27
C ILE A 95 2.26 -10.16 -12.24
N LEU A 96 1.60 -11.10 -11.56
CA LEU A 96 2.24 -12.01 -10.62
C LEU A 96 3.22 -12.98 -11.31
N ALA A 97 2.84 -13.51 -12.48
CA ALA A 97 3.72 -14.38 -13.27
C ALA A 97 4.99 -13.64 -13.71
N GLU A 98 4.85 -12.39 -14.17
CA GLU A 98 5.98 -11.54 -14.57
C GLU A 98 6.95 -11.29 -13.40
N MET A 99 6.44 -10.88 -12.24
CA MET A 99 7.26 -10.70 -11.02
C MET A 99 8.00 -11.98 -10.62
N SER A 100 7.30 -13.12 -10.68
CA SER A 100 7.84 -14.41 -10.26
C SER A 100 8.97 -14.86 -11.18
N VAL A 101 8.82 -14.67 -12.51
CA VAL A 101 9.85 -15.02 -13.49
C VAL A 101 11.08 -14.14 -13.34
N ILE A 102 10.93 -12.86 -12.99
CA ILE A 102 12.08 -11.98 -12.74
C ILE A 102 12.85 -12.40 -11.48
N ALA A 103 12.15 -12.91 -10.46
CA ALA A 103 12.75 -13.35 -9.21
C ALA A 103 13.37 -14.77 -9.28
N ALA A 104 12.95 -15.62 -10.23
CA ALA A 104 13.38 -17.01 -10.37
C ALA A 104 14.80 -17.12 -10.94
#